data_AF-A0AA51JM43-F1
#
_entry.id   AF-A0AA51JM43-F1
#
_cell.length_a   1.000
_cell.length_b   1.000
_cell.length_c   1.000
_cell.angle_alpha   90.00
_cell.angle_beta   90.00
_cell.angle_gamma   90.00
#
_symmetry.space_group_name_H-M   'P 1'
#
loop_
_entity.id
_entity.type
_entity.pdbx_description
1 polymer ?
#
loop_
_entity_poly.entity_id
_entity_poly.type
_entity_poly.pdbx_seq_one_letter_code
_entity_poly.pdbx_strand_id
1 'polypeptide(L)' 'DIGLECAGFLNSLGFPATVLVRSVPLRGFDQQMAAAVTAEMEEKGVKFHHRCVPLSVE' A
#
# COMPACT_ATOMS: atom_id res chain seq x y z
N ASP A 1 1.81 6.96 -3.99
CA ASP A 1 3.25 6.83 -4.28
C ASP A 1 4.01 6.88 -2.96
N ILE A 2 4.13 8.06 -2.33
CA ILE A 2 4.79 8.26 -1.03
C ILE A 2 4.36 7.23 0.04
N GLY A 3 3.05 7.00 0.20
CA GLY A 3 2.56 6.02 1.18
C GLY A 3 3.01 4.58 0.95
N LEU A 4 3.22 4.17 -0.32
CA LEU A 4 3.72 2.84 -0.66
C LEU A 4 5.21 2.72 -0.37
N GLU A 5 5.99 3.76 -0.68
CA GLU A 5 7.42 3.81 -0.34
C GLU A 5 7.65 3.71 1.16
N CYS A 6 6.90 4.49 1.95
CA CYS A 6 6.98 4.42 3.41
C CYS A 6 6.57 3.05 3.95
N ALA A 7 5.50 2.45 3.42
CA ALA A 7 5.08 1.11 3.84
C ALA A 7 6.13 0.05 3.51
N GLY A 8 6.75 0.12 2.33
CA GLY A 8 7.83 -0.79 1.93
C GLY A 8 9.08 -0.64 2.81
N PHE A 9 9.46 0.60 3.13
CA PHE A 9 10.59 0.87 4.02
C PHE A 9 10.34 0.41 5.46
N LEU A 10 9.16 0.68 6.03
CA LEU A 10 8.81 0.21 7.37
C LEU A 10 8.82 -1.32 7.43
N ASN A 11 8.25 -1.97 6.41
CA ASN A 11 8.22 -3.43 6.31
C ASN A 11 9.62 -4.03 6.17
N SER A 12 10.52 -3.43 5.39
CA SER A 12 11.89 -3.92 5.25
C SER A 12 12.73 -3.76 6.51
N LEU A 13 12.36 -2.82 7.39
CA LEU A 13 12.93 -2.67 8.73
C LEU A 13 12.32 -3.64 9.77
N GLY A 14 11.36 -4.49 9.38
CA GLY A 14 10.70 -5.44 10.27
C GLY A 14 9.51 -4.87 11.04
N PHE A 15 9.06 -3.65 10.73
CA PHE A 15 7.84 -3.10 11.30
C PHE A 15 6.62 -3.49 10.46
N PRO A 16 5.51 -3.96 11.07
CA PRO A 16 4.31 -4.29 10.30
C PRO A 16 3.71 -3.03 9.68
N ALA A 17 3.43 -3.08 8.37
CA ALA A 17 2.80 -1.99 7.63
C ALA A 17 1.47 -2.44 7.01
N THR A 18 0.46 -1.58 7.08
CA THR A 18 -0.85 -1.78 6.42
C THR A 18 -1.22 -0.51 5.66
N VAL A 19 -1.57 -0.65 4.38
CA VAL A 19 -1.92 0.45 3.47
C VAL A 19 -3.42 0.43 3.21
N LEU A 20 -4.09 1.54 3.51
CA LEU A 20 -5.51 1.73 3.19
C LEU A 20 -5.62 2.45 1.84
N VAL A 21 -6.25 1.81 0.86
CA VAL A 21 -6.41 2.35 -0.49
C VAL A 21 -7.87 2.77 -0.69
N ARG A 22 -8.11 4.07 -0.85
CA ARG A 22 -9.47 4.59 -1.10
C ARG A 22 -10.06 4.11 -2.42
N SER A 23 -9.27 4.09 -3.50
CA SER A 23 -9.75 3.67 -4.83
C SER A 23 -8.78 2.77 -5.59
N VAL A 24 -7.63 3.28 -6.04
CA VAL A 24 -6.61 2.57 -6.82
C VAL A 24 -5.23 3.01 -6.35
N PRO A 25 -4.25 2.10 -6.28
CA PRO A 25 -2.86 2.44 -5.98
C PRO A 25 -2.23 3.20 -7.16
N LEU A 26 -1.24 4.05 -6.88
CA LEU A 26 -0.48 4.82 -7.87
C LEU A 26 -1.37 5.50 -8.93
N ARG A 27 -2.41 6.22 -8.50
CA ARG A 27 -3.32 6.91 -9.43
C ARG A 27 -2.51 7.89 -10.30
N GLY A 28 -2.67 7.77 -11.63
CA GLY A 28 -1.93 8.56 -12.61
C GLY A 28 -0.79 7.77 -13.28
N PHE A 29 -0.50 6.56 -12.80
CA PHE A 29 0.43 5.62 -13.42
C PHE A 29 -0.33 4.53 -14.18
N ASP A 30 0.43 3.77 -14.98
CA ASP A 30 -0.05 2.55 -15.60
C ASP A 30 -0.58 1.58 -14.52
N GLN A 31 -1.83 1.14 -14.69
CA GLN A 31 -2.52 0.35 -13.65
C GLN A 31 -2.09 -1.12 -13.64
N GLN A 32 -1.57 -1.66 -14.74
CA GLN A 32 -0.98 -3.00 -14.75
C GLN A 32 0.32 -2.99 -13.94
N MET A 33 1.15 -1.96 -14.14
CA MET A 33 2.38 -1.79 -13.35
C MET A 33 2.07 -1.51 -11.88
N ALA A 34 1.05 -0.71 -11.58
CA ALA A 34 0.61 -0.46 -10.21
C ALA A 34 0.17 -1.74 -9.50
N ALA A 35 -0.59 -2.61 -10.19
CA ALA A 35 -1.01 -3.90 -9.67
C ALA A 35 0.19 -4.82 -9.39
N ALA A 36 1.18 -4.85 -10.30
CA ALA A 36 2.40 -5.64 -10.11
C ALA A 36 3.19 -5.18 -8.87
N VAL A 37 3.34 -3.86 -8.68
CA VAL A 37 4.02 -3.30 -7.50
C VAL A 37 3.26 -3.65 -6.21
N THR A 38 1.93 -3.51 -6.19
CA THR A 38 1.16 -3.84 -4.98
C THR A 38 1.20 -5.32 -4.66
N ALA A 39 1.15 -6.21 -5.66
CA ALA A 39 1.22 -7.65 -5.45
C ALA A 39 2.58 -8.06 -4.84
N GLU A 40 3.67 -7.49 -5.34
CA GLU A 40 5.02 -7.71 -4.78
C GLU A 40 5.13 -7.21 -3.32
N MET A 41 4.49 -6.08 -3.01
CA MET A 41 4.46 -5.57 -1.64
C MET A 41 3.65 -6.46 -0.70
N GLU A 42 2.53 -7.02 -1.17
CA GLU A 42 1.74 -8.00 -0.43
C GLU A 42 2.52 -9.28 -0.16
N GLU A 43 3.24 -9.80 -1.16
CA GLU A 43 4.11 -10.96 -1.01
C GLU A 43 5.22 -10.72 0.04
N LYS A 44 5.74 -9.50 0.10
CA LYS A 44 6.74 -9.09 1.10
C LYS A 44 6.16 -8.81 2.49
N GLY A 45 4.84 -8.89 2.69
CA GLY A 45 4.19 -8.79 3.99
C GLY A 45 3.48 -7.47 4.28
N VAL A 46 3.46 -6.51 3.35
CA VAL A 46 2.65 -5.29 3.48
C VAL A 46 1.18 -5.65 3.27
N LYS A 47 0.31 -5.31 4.22
CA LYS A 47 -1.13 -5.59 4.09
C LYS A 47 -1.86 -4.48 3.35
N PHE A 48 -2.84 -4.82 2.52
CA PHE A 48 -3.67 -3.83 1.83
C PHE A 48 -5.15 -3.94 2.18
N HIS A 49 -5.77 -2.78 2.44
CA HIS A 49 -7.21 -2.64 2.57
C HIS A 49 -7.75 -1.78 1.43
N HIS A 50 -8.32 -2.43 0.42
CA HIS A 50 -8.91 -1.76 -0.73
C HIS A 50 -10.30 -1.21 -0.41
N ARG A 51 -10.64 -0.08 -1.06
CA ARG A 51 -11.89 0.66 -0.88
C ARG A 51 -12.14 1.06 0.58
N CYS A 52 -11.06 1.34 1.32
CA CYS A 52 -11.13 1.70 2.72
C CYS A 52 -10.85 3.19 2.92
N VAL A 53 -11.65 3.84 3.77
CA VAL A 53 -11.45 5.23 4.21
C VAL A 53 -11.56 5.25 5.73
N PRO A 54 -10.50 5.65 6.46
CA PRO A 54 -10.58 5.78 7.90
C PRO A 54 -11.50 6.95 8.29
N LEU A 55 -12.30 6.76 9.34
CA LEU A 55 -13.27 7.76 9.82
C LEU A 55 -12.78 8.55 11.02
N SER A 56 -12.05 7.90 11.93
CA SER A 56 -11.49 8.49 13.14
C SER A 56 -10.20 7.78 13.55
N VAL A 57 -9.41 8.46 14.37
CA VAL A 57 -8.26 7.92 15.12
C VAL A 57 -8.45 8.33 16.57
N GLU A 58 -8.16 7.43 17.50
CA GLU A 58 -8.19 7.68 18.96
C GLU A 58 -6.82 8.13 19.48
#